data_AF-A0A1F9CV52-F1
#
_entry.id   AF-A0A1F9CV52-F1
#
_cell.length_a   1.000
_cell.length_b   1.000
_cell.length_c   1.000
_cell.angle_alpha   90.00
_cell.angle_beta   90.00
_cell.angle_gamma   90.00
#
_symmetry.space_group_name_H-M   'P 1'
#
loop_
_entity.id
_entity.type
_entity.pdbx_description
1 polymer ?
#
loop_
_entity_poly.entity_id
_entity_poly.type
_entity_poly.pdbx_seq_one_letter_code
_entity_poly.pdbx_strand_id
1 'polypeptide(L)'
;MTASGPVGNEAGTAERLDLGHLREEEDRMTWLRCTVDALAREIAWAPLPYEEAVVRVTRVKAAILSRFSTKGETYELVYAPRFRRLLEARFGRVPREWVLSL
;
A
#
# COMPACT_ATOMS: atom_id res chain seq x y z
N MET A 1 41.74 -7.35 42.38
CA MET A 1 41.14 -8.11 41.28
C MET A 1 39.88 -7.36 40.88
N THR A 2 39.99 -6.49 39.87
CA THR A 2 38.95 -5.54 39.46
C THR A 2 37.92 -6.22 38.59
N ALA A 3 36.66 -5.94 38.89
CA ALA A 3 35.50 -6.34 38.11
C ALA A 3 35.60 -5.83 36.67
N SER A 4 35.64 -6.75 35.71
CA SER A 4 35.35 -6.45 34.31
C SER A 4 33.84 -6.62 34.11
N GLY A 5 33.12 -5.50 34.15
CA GLY A 5 31.72 -5.46 33.72
C GLY A 5 31.61 -5.64 32.20
N PRO A 6 30.49 -6.17 31.68
CA PRO A 6 30.29 -6.33 30.24
C PRO A 6 30.06 -4.94 29.63
N VAL A 7 31.07 -4.42 28.93
CA VAL A 7 30.94 -3.21 28.11
C VAL A 7 30.43 -3.63 26.75
N GLY A 8 29.27 -3.09 26.38
CA GLY A 8 28.88 -2.84 24.99
C GLY A 8 28.15 -3.98 24.27
N ASN A 9 26.82 -4.01 24.36
CA ASN A 9 26.00 -4.61 23.30
C ASN A 9 24.60 -3.98 23.13
N GLU A 10 24.29 -2.88 23.83
CA GLU A 10 22.92 -2.35 23.87
C GLU A 10 22.65 -1.36 22.73
N ALA A 11 23.66 -0.56 22.35
CA ALA A 11 23.57 0.40 21.24
C ALA A 11 23.53 -0.30 19.86
N GLY A 12 24.29 -1.39 19.68
CA GLY A 12 24.34 -2.12 18.41
C GLY A 12 23.07 -2.94 18.12
N THR A 13 22.26 -3.26 19.13
CA THR A 13 20.97 -3.94 18.93
C THR A 13 19.89 -2.94 18.52
N ALA A 14 19.83 -1.75 19.13
CA ALA A 14 18.84 -0.72 18.79
C ALA A 14 18.99 -0.20 17.33
N GLU A 15 20.22 0.07 16.89
CA GLU A 15 20.49 0.54 15.52
C GLU A 15 20.16 -0.53 14.45
N ARG A 16 20.40 -1.80 14.76
CA ARG A 16 20.01 -2.93 13.88
C ARG A 16 18.50 -3.13 13.79
N LEU A 17 17.78 -2.90 14.88
CA LEU A 17 16.32 -2.98 14.90
C LEU A 17 15.71 -1.82 14.09
N ASP A 18 16.27 -0.61 14.20
CA ASP A 18 15.84 0.56 13.43
C ASP A 18 16.03 0.38 11.91
N LEU A 19 17.18 -0.16 11.49
CA LEU A 19 17.42 -0.50 10.07
C LEU A 19 16.47 -1.60 9.54
N GLY A 20 16.11 -2.57 10.39
CA GLY A 20 15.12 -3.59 10.07
C GLY A 20 13.73 -2.98 9.84
N HIS A 21 13.28 -2.12 10.74
CA HIS A 21 12.01 -1.41 10.63
C HIS A 21 11.96 -0.47 9.41
N LEU A 22 13.04 0.25 9.11
CA LEU A 22 13.14 1.12 7.94
C LEU A 22 12.98 0.32 6.65
N ARG A 23 13.71 -0.78 6.51
CA ARG A 23 13.65 -1.64 5.33
C ARG A 23 12.27 -2.26 5.13
N GLU A 24 11.60 -2.67 6.21
CA GLU A 24 10.23 -3.18 6.15
C GLU A 24 9.22 -2.12 5.69
N GLU A 25 9.40 -0.85 6.06
CA GLU A 25 8.58 0.25 5.55
C GLU A 25 8.90 0.52 4.06
N GLU A 26 10.18 0.54 3.66
CA GLU A 26 10.59 0.72 2.25
C GLU A 26 10.05 -0.40 1.34
N ASP A 27 10.11 -1.65 1.79
CA ASP A 27 9.58 -2.80 1.07
C ASP A 27 8.05 -2.70 0.94
N ARG A 28 7.36 -2.26 1.99
CA ARG A 28 5.91 -2.00 1.95
C ARG A 28 5.57 -0.90 0.96
N MET A 29 6.29 0.22 0.99
CA MET A 29 6.08 1.34 0.07
C MET A 29 6.36 0.96 -1.39
N THR A 30 7.43 0.19 -1.62
CA THR A 30 7.78 -0.33 -2.95
C THR A 30 6.70 -1.27 -3.48
N TRP A 31 6.26 -2.23 -2.65
CA TRP A 31 5.18 -3.14 -3.00
C TRP A 31 3.89 -2.38 -3.35
N LEU A 32 3.55 -1.35 -2.57
CA LEU A 32 2.35 -0.55 -2.77
C LEU A 32 2.39 0.16 -4.13
N ARG A 33 3.49 0.86 -4.43
CA ARG A 33 3.68 1.55 -5.72
C ARG A 33 3.58 0.57 -6.89
N CYS A 34 4.31 -0.55 -6.82
CA CYS A 34 4.30 -1.56 -7.87
C CYS A 34 2.91 -2.14 -8.11
N THR A 35 2.18 -2.46 -7.04
CA THR A 35 0.82 -3.01 -7.11
C THR A 35 -0.16 -2.03 -7.77
N VAL A 36 -0.12 -0.77 -7.35
CA VAL A 36 -1.01 0.28 -7.87
C VAL A 36 -0.70 0.58 -9.33
N ASP A 37 0.58 0.70 -9.70
CA ASP A 37 0.98 1.00 -11.08
C ASP A 37 0.74 -0.19 -12.02
N ALA A 38 0.82 -1.43 -11.52
CA ALA A 38 0.43 -2.63 -12.27
C ALA A 38 -1.07 -2.62 -12.56
N LEU A 39 -1.91 -2.43 -11.54
CA LEU A 39 -3.37 -2.37 -11.70
C LEU A 39 -3.79 -1.21 -12.61
N ALA A 40 -3.16 -0.04 -12.47
CA ALA A 40 -3.43 1.12 -13.32
C ALA A 40 -3.16 0.82 -14.79
N ARG A 41 -2.03 0.17 -15.11
CA ARG A 41 -1.70 -0.26 -16.47
C ARG A 41 -2.68 -1.32 -16.98
N GLU A 42 -3.02 -2.28 -16.14
CA GLU A 42 -3.96 -3.33 -16.50
C GLU A 42 -5.32 -2.76 -16.88
N ILE A 43 -5.90 -1.91 -16.03
CA ILE A 43 -7.18 -1.27 -16.33
C ILE A 43 -7.02 -0.42 -17.60
N ALA A 44 -5.94 0.35 -17.76
CA ALA A 44 -5.77 1.21 -18.93
C ALA A 44 -5.68 0.47 -20.27
N TRP A 45 -5.11 -0.75 -20.31
CA TRP A 45 -4.76 -1.40 -21.59
C TRP A 45 -5.35 -2.79 -21.82
N ALA A 46 -5.72 -3.53 -20.77
CA ALA A 46 -6.25 -4.88 -20.95
C ALA A 46 -7.67 -4.86 -21.55
N PRO A 47 -8.07 -5.89 -22.33
CA PRO A 47 -9.46 -6.06 -22.77
C PRO A 47 -10.33 -6.52 -21.59
N LEU A 48 -10.62 -5.59 -20.69
CA LEU A 48 -11.26 -5.82 -19.41
C LEU A 48 -12.66 -5.18 -19.39
N PRO A 49 -13.73 -5.93 -19.05
CA PRO A 49 -15.04 -5.34 -18.82
C PRO A 49 -15.04 -4.53 -17.51
N TYR A 50 -16.00 -3.62 -17.39
CA TYR A 50 -16.10 -2.71 -16.24
C TYR A 50 -16.20 -3.46 -14.91
N GLU A 51 -17.06 -4.48 -14.84
CA GLU A 51 -17.33 -5.25 -13.63
C GLU A 51 -16.05 -5.91 -13.11
N GLU A 52 -15.25 -6.47 -14.02
CA GLU A 52 -13.97 -7.08 -13.69
C GLU A 52 -12.93 -6.04 -13.24
N ALA A 53 -12.92 -4.84 -13.83
CA ALA A 53 -12.09 -3.73 -13.38
C ALA A 53 -12.39 -3.34 -11.93
N VAL A 54 -13.68 -3.24 -11.58
CA VAL A 54 -14.14 -2.91 -10.24
C VAL A 54 -13.75 -3.99 -9.23
N VAL A 55 -13.93 -5.27 -9.59
CA VAL A 55 -13.52 -6.41 -8.75
C VAL A 55 -12.02 -6.36 -8.48
N ARG A 56 -11.20 -6.09 -9.49
CA ARG A 56 -9.73 -6.02 -9.33
C ARG A 56 -9.28 -4.87 -8.44
N VAL A 57 -9.86 -3.68 -8.60
CA VAL A 57 -9.58 -2.56 -7.69
C VAL A 57 -9.99 -2.89 -6.26
N THR A 58 -11.18 -3.49 -6.08
CA THR A 58 -11.66 -3.89 -4.74
C THR A 58 -10.72 -4.89 -4.08
N ARG A 59 -10.22 -5.88 -4.83
CA ARG A 59 -9.24 -6.86 -4.34
C ARG A 59 -7.91 -6.21 -3.95
N VAL A 60 -7.39 -5.32 -4.79
CA VAL A 60 -6.15 -4.59 -4.49
C VAL A 60 -6.32 -3.70 -3.27
N LYS A 61 -7.46 -3.01 -3.13
CA LYS A 61 -7.79 -2.24 -1.92
C LYS A 61 -7.75 -3.12 -0.67
N ALA A 62 -8.40 -4.29 -0.68
CA ALA A 62 -8.37 -5.21 0.45
C ALA A 62 -6.95 -5.70 0.79
N ALA A 63 -6.15 -6.02 -0.23
CA ALA A 63 -4.76 -6.45 -0.05
C ALA A 63 -3.86 -5.35 0.53
N ILE A 64 -4.12 -4.09 0.16
CA ILE A 64 -3.38 -2.97 0.71
C ILE A 64 -3.79 -2.71 2.16
N LEU A 65 -5.09 -2.68 2.46
CA LEU A 65 -5.57 -2.49 3.83
C LEU A 65 -5.10 -3.59 4.79
N SER A 66 -4.99 -4.84 4.34
CA SER A 66 -4.44 -5.92 5.17
C SER A 66 -2.94 -5.78 5.43
N ARG A 67 -2.19 -5.20 4.48
CA ARG A 67 -0.73 -4.98 4.60
C ARG A 67 -0.37 -3.71 5.38
N PHE A 68 -1.29 -2.75 5.51
CA PHE A 68 -1.10 -1.48 6.21
C PHE A 68 -2.14 -1.29 7.33
N SER A 69 -2.13 -2.16 8.32
CA SER A 69 -3.12 -2.21 9.42
C SER A 69 -3.19 -0.95 10.29
N THR A 70 -2.16 -0.11 10.31
CA THR A 70 -2.06 1.11 11.15
C THR A 70 -2.13 2.43 10.38
N LYS A 71 -2.28 2.41 9.04
CA LYS A 71 -2.27 3.63 8.19
C LYS A 71 -3.42 3.67 7.15
N GLY A 72 -4.56 3.04 7.45
CA GLY A 72 -5.71 2.93 6.55
C GLY A 72 -6.25 4.26 6.01
N GLU A 73 -6.26 5.32 6.82
CA GLU A 73 -6.74 6.65 6.41
C GLU A 73 -5.86 7.33 5.36
N THR A 74 -4.53 7.23 5.51
CA THR A 74 -3.60 7.80 4.52
C THR A 74 -3.71 7.10 3.17
N TYR A 75 -4.02 5.80 3.19
CA TYR A 75 -4.25 5.02 1.99
C TYR A 75 -5.48 5.49 1.19
N GLU A 76 -6.63 5.66 1.86
CA GLU A 76 -7.86 6.14 1.23
C GLU A 76 -7.66 7.54 0.62
N LEU A 77 -6.93 8.42 1.30
CA LEU A 77 -6.67 9.79 0.81
C LEU A 77 -5.87 9.84 -0.49
N VAL A 78 -4.93 8.90 -0.70
CA VAL A 78 -4.01 8.95 -1.85
C VAL A 78 -4.47 8.07 -3.01
N TYR A 79 -4.92 6.85 -2.73
CA TYR A 79 -5.14 5.84 -3.79
C TYR A 79 -6.59 5.74 -4.26
N ALA A 80 -7.57 5.97 -3.38
CA ALA A 80 -8.97 5.93 -3.79
C ALA A 80 -9.29 6.98 -4.88
N PRO A 81 -8.81 8.24 -4.80
CA PRO A 81 -9.00 9.21 -5.87
C PRO A 81 -8.36 8.79 -7.20
N ARG A 82 -7.21 8.10 -7.13
CA ARG A 82 -6.50 7.64 -8.33
C ARG A 82 -7.26 6.53 -9.05
N PHE A 83 -7.76 5.53 -8.32
CA PHE A 83 -8.58 4.47 -8.93
C PHE A 83 -9.92 5.01 -9.45
N ARG A 84 -10.54 5.94 -8.73
CA ARG A 84 -11.76 6.61 -9.19
C ARG A 84 -11.54 7.31 -10.53
N ARG A 85 -10.49 8.15 -10.64
CA ARG A 85 -10.11 8.82 -11.89
C ARG A 85 -9.86 7.83 -13.03
N LEU A 86 -9.25 6.69 -12.73
CA LEU A 86 -8.86 5.71 -13.73
C LEU A 86 -10.07 4.94 -14.28
N LEU A 87 -11.03 4.58 -13.41
CA LEU A 87 -12.31 4.01 -13.85
C LEU A 87 -13.16 5.01 -14.61
N GLU A 88 -13.25 6.25 -14.12
CA GLU A 88 -13.97 7.34 -14.80
C GLU A 88 -13.40 7.59 -16.20
N ALA A 89 -12.08 7.71 -16.33
CA ALA A 89 -11.41 7.98 -17.60
C ALA A 89 -11.59 6.87 -18.63
N ARG A 90 -11.65 5.61 -18.19
CA ARG A 90 -11.77 4.47 -19.10
C ARG A 90 -13.20 4.07 -19.40
N PHE A 91 -14.09 4.09 -18.40
CA PHE A 91 -15.43 3.53 -18.49
C PHE A 91 -16.53 4.59 -18.39
N GLY A 92 -16.19 5.86 -18.14
CA GLY A 92 -17.14 6.96 -17.97
C GLY A 92 -18.03 6.84 -16.73
N ARG A 93 -17.65 5.99 -15.77
CA ARG A 93 -18.41 5.74 -14.55
C ARG A 93 -17.53 5.15 -13.46
N VAL A 94 -17.98 5.34 -12.22
CA VAL A 94 -17.40 4.75 -11.01
C VAL A 94 -18.45 3.98 -10.21
N PRO A 95 -18.06 3.01 -9.37
CA PRO A 95 -19.00 2.26 -8.55
C PRO A 95 -19.76 3.21 -7.62
N ARG A 96 -21.09 3.05 -7.54
CA ARG A 96 -21.94 3.96 -6.76
C ARG A 96 -21.59 3.90 -5.27
N GLU A 97 -21.20 2.73 -4.80
CA GLU A 97 -20.75 2.46 -3.44
C GLU A 97 -19.47 3.23 -3.06
N TRP A 98 -18.64 3.65 -4.03
CA TRP A 98 -17.42 4.43 -3.75
C TRP A 98 -17.66 5.93 -3.71
N VAL A 99 -18.84 6.39 -4.13
CA VAL A 99 -19.24 7.79 -4.04
C VAL A 99 -19.77 8.11 -2.64
N LEU A 100 -20.26 7.10 -1.91
CA LEU A 100 -20.93 7.24 -0.61
C LEU A 100 -20.00 7.12 0.60
N SER A 101 -18.69 7.00 0.40
CA SER A 101 -17.68 6.92 1.48
C SER A 101 -16.97 8.26 1.75
N LEU A 102 -17.49 9.37 1.22
CA LEU A 102 -17.03 10.75 1.50
C LEU A 102 -18.02 11.46 2.42
#